data_AF-A0A920AQN6-F1
#
_entry.id   AF-A0A920AQN6-F1
#
_cell.length_a   1.000
_cell.length_b   1.000
_cell.length_c   1.000
_cell.angle_alpha   90.00
_cell.angle_beta   90.00
_cell.angle_gamma   90.00
#
_symmetry.space_group_name_H-M   'P 1'
#
loop_
_entity.id
_entity.type
_entity.pdbx_description
1 polymer ?
#
loop_
_entity_poly.entity_id
_entity_poly.type
_entity_poly.pdbx_seq_one_letter_code
_entity_poly.pdbx_strand_id
1 'polypeptide(L)' 'MVKVKGEGVLAIAKAKIKFGEQSLEKKVRKDDFKVSFKIKLKSGEGQHFQSWFEGEQINMGAYYIKILKK' A
#
# COMPACT_ATOMS: atom_id res chain seq x y z
N MET A 1 3.89 -34.76 0.68
CA MET A 1 4.56 -33.46 0.44
C MET A 1 3.94 -32.80 -0.78
N VAL A 2 3.15 -31.74 -0.58
CA VAL A 2 2.60 -30.97 -1.71
C VAL A 2 3.66 -29.96 -2.15
N LYS A 3 4.25 -30.17 -3.34
CA LYS A 3 5.08 -29.17 -4.00
C LYS A 3 4.17 -28.07 -4.53
N VAL A 4 4.06 -26.97 -3.77
CA VAL A 4 3.50 -25.73 -4.32
C VAL A 4 4.56 -25.19 -5.29
N LYS A 5 4.36 -25.41 -6.60
CA LYS A 5 5.05 -24.63 -7.62
C LYS A 5 4.60 -23.17 -7.40
N GLY A 6 5.51 -22.33 -6.93
CA GLY A 6 5.26 -20.90 -6.76
C GLY A 6 5.05 -20.25 -8.11
N GLU A 7 3.82 -20.30 -8.61
CA GLU A 7 3.36 -19.46 -9.70
C GLU A 7 3.50 -17.99 -9.26
N GLY A 8 3.99 -17.16 -10.19
CA GLY A 8 4.68 -15.89 -9.95
C GLY A 8 4.13 -15.05 -8.80
N VAL A 9 5.02 -14.74 -7.85
CA VAL A 9 4.84 -13.59 -6.95
C VAL A 9 4.52 -12.39 -7.83
N LEU A 10 3.35 -11.78 -7.63
CA LEU A 10 2.93 -10.58 -8.36
C LEU A 10 4.08 -9.58 -8.35
N ALA A 11 4.54 -9.15 -9.54
CA ALA A 11 5.65 -8.23 -9.68
C ALA A 11 5.22 -6.82 -9.24
N ILE A 12 5.12 -6.62 -7.93
CA ILE A 12 4.86 -5.32 -7.31
C ILE A 12 6.14 -4.50 -7.45
N ALA A 13 6.05 -3.39 -8.16
CA ALA A 13 7.17 -2.47 -8.37
C ALA A 13 7.12 -1.26 -7.44
N LYS A 14 5.90 -0.85 -7.04
CA LYS A 14 5.69 0.31 -6.17
C LYS A 14 4.57 0.07 -5.16
N ALA A 15 4.75 0.66 -3.99
CA ALA A 15 3.69 0.85 -3.00
C ALA A 15 3.42 2.34 -2.89
N LYS A 16 2.15 2.71 -2.74
CA LYS A 16 1.71 4.10 -2.58
C LYS A 16 0.69 4.20 -1.47
N ILE A 17 0.71 5.34 -0.77
CA ILE A 17 -0.34 5.72 0.16
C ILE A 17 -0.80 7.15 -0.13
N LYS A 18 -2.07 7.42 0.14
CA LYS A 18 -2.66 8.77 0.11
C LYS A 18 -3.50 8.98 1.35
N PHE A 19 -3.40 10.18 1.91
CA PHE A 19 -4.22 10.63 3.03
C PHE A 19 -4.59 12.10 2.84
N GLY A 20 -5.85 12.38 2.49
CA GLY A 20 -6.26 13.70 2.03
C GLY A 20 -5.45 14.11 0.79
N GLU A 21 -4.76 15.25 0.87
CA GLU A 21 -3.88 15.76 -0.21
C GLU A 21 -2.45 15.20 -0.16
N GLN A 22 -2.06 14.54 0.94
CA GLN A 22 -0.71 13.99 1.07
C GLN A 22 -0.62 12.65 0.33
N SER A 23 0.37 12.49 -0.55
CA SER A 23 0.66 11.25 -1.26
C SER A 23 2.13 10.87 -1.08
N LEU A 24 2.40 9.59 -0.84
CA LEU A 24 3.77 9.05 -0.69
C LEU A 24 3.91 7.77 -1.52
N GLU A 25 5.07 7.60 -2.16
CA GLU A 25 5.40 6.40 -2.91
C GLU A 25 6.76 5.82 -2.52
N LYS A 26 6.89 4.50 -2.65
CA LYS A 26 8.15 3.77 -2.48
C LYS A 26 8.27 2.68 -3.53
N LYS A 27 9.48 2.51 -4.07
CA LYS A 27 9.84 1.34 -4.88
C LYS A 27 9.88 0.10 -3.98
N VAL A 28 9.42 -1.02 -4.52
CA VAL A 28 9.43 -2.33 -3.88
C VAL A 28 10.45 -3.19 -4.59
N ARG A 29 11.36 -3.80 -3.83
CA ARG A 29 12.35 -4.76 -4.34
C ARG A 29 11.79 -6.17 -4.24
N LYS A 30 12.37 -7.09 -5.02
CA LYS A 30 11.92 -8.49 -5.10
C LYS A 30 11.99 -9.22 -3.75
N ASP A 31 12.90 -8.80 -2.88
CA ASP A 31 13.16 -9.33 -1.54
C ASP A 31 12.43 -8.57 -0.42
N ASP A 32 11.72 -7.47 -0.75
CA ASP A 32 10.96 -6.72 0.25
C ASP A 32 9.69 -7.50 0.65
N PHE A 33 9.64 -7.92 1.91
CA PHE A 33 8.43 -8.50 2.51
C PHE A 33 7.56 -7.45 3.22
N LYS A 34 8.06 -6.22 3.39
CA LYS A 34 7.36 -5.12 4.08
C LYS A 34 7.79 -3.76 3.54
N VAL A 35 6.81 -2.89 3.29
CA VAL A 35 7.02 -1.47 2.99
C VAL A 35 6.41 -0.62 4.10
N SER A 36 7.16 0.37 4.61
CA SER A 36 6.70 1.25 5.69
C SER A 36 6.65 2.69 5.23
N PHE A 37 5.55 3.38 5.53
CA PHE A 37 5.36 4.81 5.30
C PHE A 37 5.24 5.56 6.62
N LYS A 38 5.72 6.80 6.65
CA LYS A 38 5.55 7.71 7.79
C LYS A 38 4.84 8.96 7.29
N ILE A 39 3.65 9.21 7.83
CA ILE A 39 2.81 10.35 7.44
C ILE A 39 2.44 11.18 8.66
N LYS A 40 2.43 12.51 8.52
CA LYS A 40 1.96 13.42 9.56
C LYS A 40 0.48 13.71 9.33
N LEU A 41 -0.36 13.20 10.21
CA LEU A 41 -1.80 13.44 10.17
C LEU A 41 -2.10 14.86 10.67
N LYS A 42 -2.97 15.57 9.97
CA LYS A 42 -3.58 16.82 10.45
C LYS A 42 -5.05 16.53 10.71
N SER A 43 -5.65 16.95 11.82
CA SER A 43 -7.08 16.73 12.01
C SER A 43 -7.91 17.53 10.99
N GLY A 44 -8.93 16.92 10.41
CA GLY A 44 -9.89 17.58 9.52
C GLY A 44 -10.97 16.59 9.06
N GLU A 45 -12.16 17.10 8.75
CA GLU A 45 -13.23 16.29 8.15
C GLU A 45 -12.83 15.82 6.74
N GLY A 46 -13.37 14.67 6.30
CA GLY A 46 -13.14 14.17 4.94
C GLY A 46 -11.75 13.62 4.65
N GLN A 47 -10.98 13.21 5.67
CA GLN A 47 -9.67 12.58 5.44
C GLN A 47 -9.79 11.08 5.27
N HIS A 48 -9.50 10.63 4.05
CA HIS A 48 -9.58 9.24 3.61
C HIS A 48 -8.17 8.66 3.48
N PHE A 49 -7.89 7.52 4.13
CA PHE A 49 -6.67 6.76 3.86
C PHE A 49 -6.89 5.82 2.67
N GLN A 50 -5.97 5.84 1.73
CA GLN A 50 -5.92 4.94 0.58
C GLN A 50 -4.51 4.35 0.49
N SER A 51 -4.41 3.06 0.20
CA SER A 51 -3.15 2.38 -0.11
C SER A 51 -3.32 1.59 -1.39
N TRP A 52 -2.31 1.53 -2.25
CA TRP A 52 -2.35 0.66 -3.42
C TRP A 52 -0.95 0.25 -3.83
N PHE A 53 -0.87 -0.86 -4.55
CA PHE A 53 0.35 -1.34 -5.17
C PHE A 53 0.24 -1.19 -6.68
N GLU A 54 1.34 -0.79 -7.32
CA GLU A 54 1.48 -0.79 -8.78
C GLU A 54 2.47 -1.88 -9.17
N GLY A 55 2.07 -2.70 -10.14
CA GLY A 55 2.83 -3.84 -10.66
C GLY A 55 2.29 -4.26 -12.02
N GLU A 56 2.97 -5.21 -12.67
CA GLU A 56 2.74 -5.51 -14.10
C GLU A 56 1.28 -5.84 -14.44
N GLN A 57 0.44 -6.32 -13.51
CA GLN A 57 -0.93 -6.74 -13.87
C GLN A 57 -2.04 -6.54 -12.82
N ILE A 58 -1.82 -5.95 -11.63
CA ILE A 58 -2.90 -5.86 -10.61
C ILE A 58 -2.86 -4.54 -9.82
N ASN A 59 -3.96 -3.78 -9.83
CA ASN A 59 -4.30 -2.79 -8.80
C ASN A 59 -4.72 -3.56 -7.53
N MET A 60 -3.77 -3.91 -6.66
CA MET A 60 -4.08 -4.66 -5.44
C MET A 60 -4.62 -3.72 -4.35
N GLY A 61 -5.93 -3.83 -4.10
CA GLY A 61 -6.63 -3.56 -2.84
C GLY A 61 -6.37 -2.23 -2.15
N ALA A 62 -7.31 -1.29 -2.31
CA ALA A 62 -7.42 -0.12 -1.44
C ALA A 62 -8.06 -0.50 -0.10
N TYR A 63 -7.30 -0.41 0.99
CA TYR A 63 -7.85 -0.52 2.34
C TYR A 63 -8.24 0.86 2.85
N TYR A 64 -9.52 1.01 3.17
CA TYR A 64 -10.07 2.25 3.71
C TYR A 64 -10.00 2.23 5.23
N ILE A 65 -9.23 3.15 5.83
CA ILE A 65 -9.08 3.26 7.29
C ILE A 65 -9.65 4.61 7.75
N LYS A 66 -10.70 4.58 8.57
CA LYS A 66 -11.22 5.76 9.28
C LYS A 66 -10.48 5.91 10.61
N ILE A 67 -9.73 6.99 10.77
CA ILE A 67 -9.05 7.32 12.02
C ILE A 67 -10.02 8.15 12.87
N LEU A 68 -10.48 7.60 14.01
CA LEU A 68 -11.28 8.33 14.98
C LEU A 68 -10.37 9.07 15.96
N LYS A 69 -10.63 10.36 16.19
CA LYS A 69 -9.97 11.12 17.25
C LYS A 69 -10.49 10.60 18.60
N LYS A 70 -9.59 10.29 19.54
CA LYS A 70 -9.97 10.06 20.95
C LYS A 70 -10.35 11.37 21.61
#